data_AF-A0A830ZAE2-F1
#
_entry.id   AF-A0A830ZAE2-F1
#
_cell.length_a   1.000
_cell.length_b   1.000
_cell.length_c   1.000
_cell.angle_alpha   90.00
_cell.angle_beta   90.00
_cell.angle_gamma   90.00
#
_symmetry.space_group_name_H-M   'P 1'
#
loop_
_entity.id
_entity.type
_entity.pdbx_description
1 polymer ?
#
loop_
_entity_poly.entity_id
_entity_poly.type
_entity_poly.pdbx_seq_one_letter_code
_entity_poly.pdbx_strand_id
1 'polypeptide(L)'
;MLDTTEQRIYELIKPWCGRSWLTRRAPELTGETSLNITLKMDPEDTAELLVTLFSEFGLNPDDVDLSVYYPRRRGQEIPLTIDMLVSSVRSGKWLYK
;
A
#
# COMPACT_ATOMS: atom_id res chain seq x y z
N MET A 1 17.63 10.13 -5.90
CA MET A 1 16.59 10.46 -6.89
C MET A 1 15.49 9.44 -6.73
N LEU A 2 14.26 9.87 -6.44
CA LEU A 2 13.11 8.96 -6.42
C LEU A 2 12.93 8.37 -7.81
N ASP A 3 12.82 7.05 -7.87
CA ASP A 3 12.55 6.31 -9.10
C ASP A 3 11.14 6.63 -9.62
N THR A 4 10.93 6.64 -10.93
CA THR A 4 9.64 7.02 -11.55
C THR A 4 8.52 6.10 -11.09
N THR A 5 8.80 4.81 -10.92
CA THR A 5 7.86 3.80 -10.40
C THR A 5 7.44 4.11 -8.96
N GLU A 6 8.42 4.42 -8.10
CA GLU A 6 8.16 4.72 -6.70
C GLU A 6 7.34 6.00 -6.55
N GLN A 7 7.70 7.04 -7.29
CA GLN A 7 6.91 8.28 -7.34
C GLN A 7 5.46 8.03 -7.78
N ARG A 8 5.26 7.18 -8.79
CA ARG A 8 3.93 6.85 -9.28
C ARG A 8 3.10 6.07 -8.26
N ILE A 9 3.72 5.14 -7.53
CA ILE A 9 3.07 4.43 -6.42
C ILE A 9 2.61 5.42 -5.34
N TYR A 10 3.46 6.39 -4.96
CA TYR A 10 3.05 7.42 -4.00
C TYR A 10 1.86 8.25 -4.51
N GLU A 11 1.83 8.60 -5.80
CA GLU A 11 0.71 9.32 -6.40
C GLU A 11 -0.61 8.54 -6.34
N LEU A 12 -0.56 7.21 -6.55
CA LEU A 12 -1.74 6.34 -6.48
C LEU A 12 -2.26 6.15 -5.06
N ILE A 13 -1.37 6.14 -4.05
CA ILE A 13 -1.74 5.97 -2.64
C ILE A 13 -2.28 7.27 -2.04
N LYS A 14 -1.76 8.43 -2.46
CA LYS A 14 -2.06 9.75 -1.88
C LYS A 14 -3.56 10.09 -1.75
N PRO A 15 -4.45 9.76 -2.70
CA PRO A 15 -5.90 9.98 -2.57
C PRO A 15 -6.52 9.24 -1.37
N TRP A 16 -5.94 8.12 -0.98
CA TRP A 16 -6.44 7.23 0.07
C TRP A 16 -5.99 7.61 1.48
N CYS A 17 -4.93 8.41 1.62
CA CYS A 17 -4.37 8.78 2.92
C CYS A 17 -5.26 9.72 3.75
N GLY A 18 -6.43 10.13 3.22
CA GLY A 18 -7.28 11.16 3.81
C GLY A 18 -6.61 12.53 3.84
N ARG A 19 -7.39 13.60 3.78
CA ARG A 19 -6.90 14.90 4.26
C ARG A 19 -6.95 14.86 5.77
N SER A 20 -5.80 14.90 6.45
CA SER A 20 -5.81 15.17 7.89
C SER A 20 -6.51 16.50 8.11
N TRP A 21 -7.73 16.44 8.65
CA TRP A 21 -8.60 17.60 8.82
C TRP A 21 -7.93 18.70 9.67
N LEU A 22 -7.00 18.28 10.54
CA LEU A 22 -6.26 19.14 11.46
C LEU A 22 -5.08 19.90 10.82
N THR A 23 -4.37 19.32 9.85
CA THR A 23 -3.10 19.91 9.37
C THR A 23 -3.11 20.39 7.93
N ARG A 24 -4.15 20.09 7.13
CA ARG A 24 -4.21 20.40 5.67
C ARG A 24 -2.99 19.89 4.88
N ARG A 25 -2.14 19.06 5.47
CA ARG A 25 -0.95 18.46 4.86
C ARG A 25 -1.23 16.97 4.68
N ALA A 26 -0.96 16.47 3.48
CA ALA A 26 -0.87 15.03 3.28
C ALA A 26 0.27 14.51 4.17
N PRO A 27 0.11 13.35 4.85
CA PRO A 27 1.22 12.72 5.54
C PRO A 27 2.39 12.52 4.57
N GLU A 28 3.61 12.73 5.06
CA GLU A 28 4.81 12.43 4.28
C GLU A 28 4.89 10.91 4.14
N LEU A 29 4.68 10.42 2.91
CA LEU A 29 4.76 9.00 2.61
C LEU A 29 6.22 8.62 2.40
N THR A 30 6.63 7.55 3.06
CA THR A 30 7.94 6.92 2.93
C THR A 30 7.77 5.44 2.61
N GLY A 31 8.84 4.77 2.16
CA GLY A 31 8.83 3.34 1.89
C GLY A 31 8.38 2.48 3.09
N GLU A 32 8.71 2.92 4.30
CA GLU A 32 8.33 2.29 5.57
C GLU A 32 6.86 2.51 5.96
N THR A 33 6.18 3.45 5.31
CA THR A 33 4.75 3.70 5.57
C THR A 33 3.95 2.47 5.21
N SER A 34 3.14 1.99 6.14
CA SER A 34 2.26 0.83 5.93
C SER A 34 0.80 1.24 5.73
N LEU A 35 0.13 0.55 4.80
CA LEU A 35 -1.29 0.79 4.52
C LEU A 35 -2.16 0.46 5.75
N ASN A 36 -1.90 -0.69 6.37
CA ASN A 36 -2.72 -1.22 7.47
C ASN A 36 -2.37 -0.65 8.86
N ILE A 37 -1.10 -0.35 9.16
CA ILE A 37 -0.69 0.10 10.50
C ILE A 37 -0.52 1.63 10.56
N THR A 38 0.22 2.22 9.61
CA THR A 38 0.54 3.66 9.61
C THR A 38 -0.66 4.48 9.12
N LEU A 39 -1.22 4.11 7.96
CA LEU A 39 -2.37 4.80 7.36
C LEU A 39 -3.71 4.30 7.94
N LYS A 40 -3.71 3.13 8.59
CA LYS A 40 -4.92 2.51 9.17
C LYS A 40 -6.04 2.30 8.15
N MET A 41 -5.67 2.05 6.91
CA MET A 41 -6.58 1.68 5.84
C MET A 41 -7.24 0.35 6.17
N ASP A 42 -8.56 0.26 6.00
CA ASP A 42 -9.31 -0.97 6.19
C ASP A 42 -9.03 -1.97 5.03
N PRO A 43 -9.34 -3.26 5.21
CA PRO A 43 -9.03 -4.26 4.20
C PRO A 43 -9.78 -4.03 2.88
N GLU A 44 -10.98 -3.44 2.92
CA GLU A 44 -11.76 -3.12 1.73
C GLU A 44 -11.08 -2.03 0.89
N ASP A 45 -10.74 -0.89 1.50
CA ASP A 45 -9.98 0.19 0.86
C ASP A 45 -8.63 -0.30 0.32
N THR A 46 -7.97 -1.19 1.07
CA THR A 46 -6.69 -1.78 0.64
C THR A 46 -6.86 -2.66 -0.58
N ALA A 47 -7.90 -3.49 -0.63
CA ALA A 47 -8.19 -4.32 -1.80
C ALA A 47 -8.44 -3.45 -3.04
N GLU A 48 -9.23 -2.39 -2.92
CA GLU A 48 -9.50 -1.46 -4.03
C GLU A 48 -8.24 -0.73 -4.51
N LEU A 49 -7.39 -0.28 -3.57
CA LEU A 49 -6.10 0.33 -3.89
C LEU A 49 -5.19 -0.67 -4.63
N LEU A 50 -5.10 -1.92 -4.16
CA LEU A 50 -4.27 -2.95 -4.79
C LEU A 50 -4.78 -3.28 -6.19
N VAL A 51 -6.10 -3.39 -6.40
CA VAL A 51 -6.68 -3.57 -7.75
C VAL A 51 -6.27 -2.43 -8.66
N THR A 52 -6.42 -1.18 -8.21
CA THR A 52 -6.07 0.01 -8.99
C THR A 52 -4.57 0.04 -9.34
N LEU A 53 -3.72 -0.15 -8.33
CA LEU A 53 -2.27 -0.09 -8.47
C LEU A 53 -1.75 -1.25 -9.34
N PHE A 54 -2.16 -2.48 -9.06
CA PHE A 54 -1.64 -3.65 -9.75
C PHE A 54 -2.14 -3.71 -11.20
N SER A 55 -3.36 -3.24 -11.48
CA SER A 55 -3.84 -3.08 -12.85
C SER A 55 -2.98 -2.11 -13.68
N GLU A 56 -2.48 -1.03 -13.06
CA GLU A 56 -1.60 -0.07 -13.75
C GLU A 56 -0.23 -0.67 -14.10
N PHE A 57 0.29 -1.57 -13.26
CA PHE A 57 1.62 -2.17 -13.42
C PHE A 57 1.61 -3.61 -13.98
N GLY A 58 0.44 -4.18 -14.26
CA GLY A 58 0.29 -5.53 -14.81
C GLY A 58 0.53 -6.67 -13.79
N LEU A 59 0.28 -6.42 -12.51
CA LEU A 59 0.31 -7.44 -11.45
C LEU A 59 -1.11 -7.97 -11.18
N ASN A 60 -1.19 -9.14 -10.56
CA ASN A 60 -2.47 -9.72 -10.14
C ASN A 60 -2.74 -9.40 -8.66
N PRO A 61 -3.79 -8.63 -8.31
CA PRO A 61 -4.11 -8.31 -6.91
C PRO A 61 -4.46 -9.56 -6.07
N ASP A 62 -4.95 -10.63 -6.71
CA ASP A 62 -5.25 -11.90 -6.04
C ASP A 62 -4.00 -12.64 -5.55
N ASP A 63 -2.80 -12.24 -5.98
CA ASP A 63 -1.54 -12.79 -5.46
C ASP A 63 -1.26 -12.33 -4.02
N VAL A 64 -1.96 -11.29 -3.54
CA VAL A 64 -1.80 -10.75 -2.19
C VAL A 64 -2.82 -11.36 -1.23
N ASP A 65 -2.36 -12.19 -0.30
CA ASP A 65 -3.20 -12.66 0.80
C ASP A 65 -3.38 -11.56 1.86
N LEU A 66 -4.47 -10.81 1.76
CA LEU A 66 -4.79 -9.75 2.72
C LEU A 66 -5.00 -10.27 4.14
N SER A 67 -5.28 -11.56 4.36
CA SER A 67 -5.47 -12.09 5.72
C SER A 67 -4.19 -12.08 6.56
N VAL A 68 -3.02 -12.02 5.91
CA VAL A 68 -1.71 -11.86 6.54
C VAL A 68 -1.54 -10.46 7.14
N TYR A 69 -2.06 -9.44 6.44
CA TYR A 69 -1.96 -8.03 6.85
C TYR A 69 -3.14 -7.58 7.71
N TYR A 70 -4.28 -8.25 7.56
CA TYR A 70 -5.53 -8.01 8.28
C TYR A 70 -6.00 -9.27 9.02
N PRO A 71 -5.24 -9.75 10.02
CA PRO A 71 -5.61 -10.92 10.79
C PRO A 71 -6.90 -10.68 11.59
N ARG A 72 -7.66 -11.77 11.79
CA ARG A 72 -8.86 -11.75 12.65
C ARG A 72 -8.57 -11.36 14.10
N ARG A 73 -7.36 -11.65 14.59
CA ARG A 73 -6.91 -11.32 15.95
C ARG A 73 -6.03 -10.07 15.89
N ARG A 74 -6.45 -9.03 16.61
CA ARG A 74 -5.68 -7.79 16.76
C ARG A 74 -4.32 -8.04 17.41
N GLY A 75 -3.30 -7.28 17.01
CA GLY A 75 -1.93 -7.36 17.54
C GLY A 75 -1.03 -8.38 16.86
N GLN A 76 -1.48 -8.98 15.74
CA GLN A 76 -0.70 -9.90 14.91
C GLN A 76 -0.50 -9.36 13.49
N GLU A 77 -0.86 -8.09 13.25
CA GLU A 77 -0.79 -7.46 11.95
C GLU A 77 0.66 -7.33 11.50
N ILE A 78 0.98 -7.86 10.32
CA ILE A 78 2.25 -7.59 9.63
C ILE A 78 2.07 -6.30 8.83
N PRO A 79 3.05 -5.36 8.81
CA PRO A 79 2.92 -4.14 8.01
C PRO A 79 2.91 -4.45 6.51
N LEU A 80 1.90 -3.96 5.79
CA LEU A 80 1.88 -3.90 4.34
C LEU A 80 2.49 -2.57 3.88
N THR A 81 3.80 -2.54 3.62
CA THR A 81 4.53 -1.28 3.37
C THR A 81 4.55 -0.86 1.90
N ILE A 82 4.79 0.43 1.66
CA ILE A 82 4.98 0.97 0.31
C ILE A 82 6.20 0.32 -0.36
N ASP A 83 7.28 0.07 0.38
CA ASP A 83 8.46 -0.62 -0.16
C ASP A 83 8.14 -2.04 -0.69
N MET A 84 7.20 -2.74 -0.07
CA MET A 84 6.75 -4.05 -0.56
C MET A 84 6.03 -3.92 -1.92
N LEU A 85 5.20 -2.88 -2.08
CA LEU A 85 4.53 -2.58 -3.34
C LEU A 85 5.56 -2.24 -4.42
N VAL A 86 6.50 -1.34 -4.11
CA VAL A 86 7.57 -0.92 -5.02
C VAL A 86 8.42 -2.10 -5.47
N SER A 87 8.85 -2.94 -4.52
CA SER A 87 9.67 -4.12 -4.81
C SER A 87 8.93 -5.13 -5.68
N SER A 88 7.63 -5.32 -5.42
CA SER A 88 6.79 -6.24 -6.18
C SER A 88 6.54 -5.74 -7.61
N VAL A 89 6.23 -4.45 -7.77
CA VAL A 89 6.08 -3.81 -9.09
C VAL A 89 7.37 -3.90 -9.89
N ARG A 90 8.52 -3.59 -9.28
CA ARG A 90 9.83 -3.73 -9.94
C ARG A 90 10.14 -5.16 -10.35
N SER A 91 9.68 -6.15 -9.57
CA SER A 91 9.86 -7.57 -9.90
C SER A 91 8.78 -8.12 -10.86
N GLY A 92 7.73 -7.37 -11.16
CA GLY A 92 6.59 -7.83 -11.96
C GLY A 92 5.75 -8.93 -11.29
N LYS A 93 5.87 -9.12 -9.98
CA LYS A 93 5.12 -10.14 -9.21
C LYS A 93 5.12 -9.79 -7.72
N TRP A 94 4.13 -10.29 -7.00
CA TRP A 94 4.11 -10.19 -5.54
C TRP A 94 5.24 -11.02 -4.91
N LEU A 95 6.02 -10.41 -4.02
CA LEU A 95 7.24 -11.02 -3.45
C LEU A 95 7.07 -11.55 -2.01
N TYR A 96 5.96 -11.24 -1.35
CA TYR A 96 5.80 -11.44 0.09
C TYR A 96 4.68 -12.46 0.37
N LYS A 97 4.90 -13.39 1.30
CA LYS A 97 3.90 -14.41 1.67
C LYS A 97 3.87 -14.57 3.17
#